data_AF-A0A4Y7PH03-F1
#
_entry.id   AF-A0A4Y7PH03-F1
#
_cell.length_a   1.000
_cell.length_b   1.000
_cell.length_c   1.000
_cell.angle_alpha   90.00
_cell.angle_beta   90.00
_cell.angle_gamma   90.00
#
_symmetry.space_group_name_H-M   'P 1'
#
loop_
_entity.id
_entity.type
_entity.pdbx_description
1 polymer ?
#
loop_
_entity_poly.entity_id
_entity_poly.type
_entity_poly.pdbx_seq_one_letter_code
_entity_poly.pdbx_strand_id
1 'polypeptide(L)'
;MASEAGDSTTGTPCACGSGTRTTRCTDCLQSPLSCEQCFVREHKLLPFHWAEQWNGDFFVRKDYADLGGTITLGHNGDACKHAPSSTAIDLTIVHTNGIHESRVVFCKCSLHGDRLSQLTSHQLFPGSTDSPRQAFTFDLLKNFHLYSLASKKSAYDYMNAIRRLTNNAFSKDAPNPYPAFLRIVRLWRLLTMMKRMGQAHGIDTVLTHRTPGNMAVQCPACPEPGFNMDERIEPLDKSIIRHTETIFLSLDGNFRLQRKKKNNDPDDIALIKGAYFPDGQEYKDYLRKVGDNTPEVPTFHPALHLTSECDFQKSTCAKLNAVNMQEKIKFKGMVCTGVVKCKCARHDFSLPKATANLQKGER
;
A
#
# COMPACT_ATOMS: atom_id res chain seq x y z
N MET A 1 -19.35 28.34 6.41
CA MET A 1 -19.66 29.03 7.67
C MET A 1 -21.18 29.01 7.83
N ALA A 2 -21.73 27.90 8.35
CA ALA A 2 -23.11 27.90 8.84
C ALA A 2 -23.08 28.57 10.22
N SER A 3 -24.06 29.43 10.51
CA SER A 3 -24.13 30.14 11.79
C SER A 3 -24.04 29.15 12.95
N GLU A 4 -23.20 29.46 13.93
CA GLU A 4 -23.15 28.75 15.22
C GLU A 4 -24.45 28.94 16.02
N ALA A 5 -25.28 29.92 15.64
CA ALA A 5 -26.64 30.10 16.13
C ALA A 5 -27.59 29.04 15.58
N GLY A 6 -28.44 28.48 16.47
CA GLY A 6 -29.52 27.59 16.10
C GLY A 6 -30.40 28.18 15.00
N ASP A 7 -30.70 27.36 13.97
CA ASP A 7 -31.72 27.72 12.99
C ASP A 7 -33.09 27.86 13.69
N SER A 8 -33.99 28.64 13.11
CA SER A 8 -35.40 28.81 13.51
C SER A 8 -36.14 27.50 13.79
N THR A 9 -35.71 26.39 13.19
CA THR A 9 -36.30 25.06 13.38
C THR A 9 -35.72 24.28 14.57
N THR A 10 -34.66 24.78 15.22
CA THR A 10 -34.01 24.12 16.35
C THR A 10 -34.98 24.00 17.53
N GLY A 11 -35.08 22.80 18.11
CA GLY A 11 -35.97 22.50 19.23
C GLY A 11 -37.45 22.29 18.84
N THR A 12 -37.84 22.57 17.60
CA THR A 12 -39.20 22.28 17.12
C THR A 12 -39.43 20.76 16.96
N PRO A 13 -40.69 20.29 16.95
CA PRO A 13 -40.99 18.88 16.72
C PRO A 13 -40.40 18.35 15.40
N CYS A 14 -39.78 17.17 15.47
CA CYS A 14 -39.29 16.47 14.29
C CYS A 14 -40.47 15.96 13.44
N ALA A 15 -40.26 15.83 12.13
CA ALA A 15 -41.29 15.35 11.20
C ALA A 15 -41.78 13.92 11.51
N CYS A 16 -40.98 13.11 12.23
CA CYS A 16 -41.40 11.78 12.67
C CYS A 16 -42.33 11.78 13.88
N GLY A 17 -42.50 12.92 14.58
CA GLY A 17 -43.33 13.03 15.78
C GLY A 17 -42.72 12.48 17.08
N SER A 18 -41.56 11.82 17.04
CA SER A 18 -40.98 11.11 18.20
C SER A 18 -39.83 11.86 18.91
N GLY A 19 -39.50 13.08 18.49
CA GLY A 19 -38.41 13.84 19.10
C GLY A 19 -38.35 15.28 18.59
N THR A 20 -37.33 16.02 19.03
CA THR A 20 -37.10 17.41 18.64
C THR A 20 -36.00 17.51 17.59
N ARG A 21 -36.02 18.58 16.81
CA ARG A 21 -35.00 18.89 15.80
C ARG A 21 -33.76 19.49 16.46
N THR A 22 -32.75 18.66 16.69
CA THR A 22 -31.50 19.08 17.36
C THR A 22 -30.24 18.62 16.64
N THR A 23 -30.36 17.72 15.66
CA THR A 23 -29.21 17.09 15.01
C THR A 23 -29.22 17.39 13.50
N ARG A 24 -28.06 17.76 12.94
CA ARG A 24 -27.84 17.89 11.50
C ARG A 24 -26.58 17.15 11.07
N CYS A 25 -26.51 16.78 9.79
CA CYS A 25 -25.30 16.26 9.17
C CYS A 25 -24.47 17.41 8.57
N THR A 26 -23.15 17.32 8.69
CA THR A 26 -22.22 18.30 8.09
C THR A 26 -21.63 17.84 6.76
N ASP A 27 -21.80 16.56 6.40
CA ASP A 27 -21.25 15.96 5.18
C ASP A 27 -22.32 15.85 4.06
N CYS A 28 -23.61 15.78 4.40
CA CYS A 28 -24.70 15.77 3.42
C CYS A 28 -24.88 17.15 2.78
N LEU A 29 -25.16 17.17 1.46
CA LEU A 29 -25.42 18.42 0.72
C LEU A 29 -26.65 19.16 1.25
N GLN A 30 -27.69 18.41 1.60
CA GLN A 30 -28.92 18.93 2.21
C GLN A 30 -29.18 18.14 3.48
N SER A 31 -29.11 18.82 4.63
CA SER A 31 -29.37 18.19 5.92
C SER A 31 -30.16 19.15 6.81
N PRO A 32 -31.50 19.12 6.73
CA PRO A 32 -32.33 19.84 7.70
C PRO A 32 -32.14 19.23 9.09
N LEU A 33 -32.40 20.01 10.14
CA LEU A 33 -32.39 19.50 11.50
C LEU A 33 -33.43 18.40 11.68
N SER A 34 -33.02 17.31 12.32
CA SER A 34 -33.84 16.16 12.66
C SER A 34 -33.64 15.78 14.13
N CYS A 35 -34.43 14.84 14.63
CA CYS A 35 -34.08 14.16 15.88
C CYS A 35 -32.97 13.13 15.65
N GLU A 36 -32.33 12.68 16.73
CA GLU A 36 -31.27 11.67 16.72
C GLU A 36 -31.70 10.39 15.99
N GLN A 37 -32.91 9.90 16.27
CA GLN A 37 -33.43 8.67 15.67
C GLN A 37 -33.58 8.78 14.14
N CYS A 38 -34.03 9.94 13.64
CA CYS A 38 -34.12 10.18 12.19
C CYS A 38 -32.73 10.27 11.57
N PHE A 39 -31.80 10.95 12.23
CA PHE A 39 -30.41 11.03 11.79
C PHE A 39 -29.80 9.63 11.65
N VAL A 40 -29.90 8.81 12.70
CA VAL A 40 -29.37 7.44 12.73
C VAL A 40 -30.00 6.58 11.62
N ARG A 41 -31.32 6.67 11.44
CA ARG A 41 -32.03 5.92 10.40
C ARG A 41 -31.58 6.31 8.99
N GLU A 42 -31.45 7.61 8.71
CA GLU A 42 -31.08 8.13 7.40
C GLU A 42 -29.60 7.88 7.06
N HIS A 43 -28.72 7.89 8.06
CA HIS A 43 -27.28 7.66 7.91
C HIS A 43 -26.85 6.21 8.15
N LYS A 44 -27.79 5.26 8.24
CA LYS A 44 -27.49 3.83 8.48
C LYS A 44 -26.46 3.25 7.50
N LEU A 45 -26.50 3.70 6.24
CA LEU A 45 -25.57 3.29 5.18
C LEU A 45 -24.41 4.27 4.95
N LEU A 46 -24.40 5.39 5.69
CA LEU A 46 -23.37 6.43 5.64
C LEU A 46 -22.90 6.75 7.07
N PRO A 47 -22.48 5.75 7.87
CA PRO A 47 -22.23 5.92 9.30
C PRO A 47 -21.00 6.77 9.62
N PHE A 48 -20.19 7.11 8.61
CA PHE A 48 -19.01 7.98 8.77
C PHE A 48 -19.33 9.46 8.54
N HIS A 49 -20.58 9.81 8.26
CA HIS A 49 -20.97 11.21 8.21
C HIS A 49 -20.94 11.82 9.61
N TRP A 50 -20.35 12.99 9.74
CA TRP A 50 -20.33 13.73 11.01
C TRP A 50 -21.68 14.37 11.29
N ALA A 51 -22.11 14.25 12.54
CA ALA A 51 -23.26 14.98 13.05
C ALA A 51 -22.82 16.22 13.81
N GLU A 52 -23.71 17.20 13.87
CA GLU A 52 -23.69 18.30 14.81
C GLU A 52 -25.00 18.27 15.59
N GLN A 53 -24.91 18.27 16.91
CA GLN A 53 -26.05 18.25 17.82
C GLN A 53 -26.10 19.51 18.67
N TRP A 54 -27.26 20.16 18.71
CA TRP A 54 -27.54 21.30 19.57
C TRP A 54 -27.56 20.87 21.04
N ASN A 55 -26.72 21.49 21.87
CA ASN A 55 -26.65 21.20 23.30
C ASN A 55 -27.45 22.20 24.18
N GLY A 56 -28.06 23.22 23.58
CA GLY A 56 -28.71 24.33 24.28
C GLY A 56 -28.10 25.68 23.92
N ASP A 57 -26.78 25.71 23.67
CA ASP A 57 -26.01 26.93 23.44
C ASP A 57 -25.34 26.95 22.06
N PHE A 58 -24.79 25.81 21.62
CA PHE A 58 -24.10 25.68 20.34
C PHE A 58 -24.18 24.24 19.80
N PHE A 59 -23.78 24.08 18.54
CA PHE A 59 -23.67 22.77 17.92
C PHE A 59 -22.37 22.07 18.32
N VAL A 60 -22.50 20.88 18.89
CA VAL A 60 -21.39 20.01 19.25
C VAL A 60 -21.28 18.91 18.21
N ARG A 61 -20.07 18.68 17.69
CA ARG A 61 -19.81 17.55 16.79
C ARG A 61 -20.04 16.22 17.52
N LYS A 62 -20.75 15.30 16.88
CA LYS A 62 -21.05 13.96 17.39
C LYS A 62 -20.74 12.92 16.32
N ASP A 63 -20.18 11.79 16.74
CA ASP A 63 -20.08 10.61 15.89
C ASP A 63 -21.43 9.91 15.78
N TYR A 64 -21.61 9.06 14.77
CA TYR A 64 -22.82 8.27 14.58
C TYR A 64 -23.15 7.40 15.81
N ALA A 65 -22.11 6.87 16.48
CA ALA A 65 -22.26 6.07 17.68
C ALA A 65 -22.69 6.88 18.92
N ASP A 66 -22.29 8.14 19.02
CA ASP A 66 -22.71 9.02 20.12
C ASP A 66 -24.22 9.28 20.13
N LEU A 67 -24.84 9.21 18.94
CA LEU A 67 -26.29 9.35 18.75
C LEU A 67 -27.04 8.01 18.88
N GLY A 68 -26.37 6.96 19.37
CA GLY A 68 -26.93 5.62 19.51
C GLY A 68 -26.88 4.76 18.24
N GLY A 69 -26.24 5.26 17.18
CA GLY A 69 -26.05 4.51 15.94
C GLY A 69 -25.13 3.30 16.12
N THR A 70 -25.48 2.19 15.47
CA THR A 70 -24.64 0.98 15.43
C THR A 70 -24.47 0.53 14.00
N ILE A 71 -23.24 0.24 13.60
CA ILE A 71 -22.89 -0.30 12.28
C ILE A 71 -23.10 -1.82 12.34
N THR A 72 -24.12 -2.32 11.64
CA THR A 72 -24.28 -3.78 11.49
C THR A 72 -23.63 -4.23 10.19
N LEU A 73 -22.67 -5.15 10.29
CA LEU A 73 -22.05 -5.74 9.10
C LEU A 73 -22.97 -6.82 8.54
N GLY A 74 -23.36 -6.69 7.28
CA GLY A 74 -24.36 -7.55 6.62
C GLY A 74 -25.77 -6.96 6.70
N HIS A 75 -26.74 -7.71 6.15
CA HIS A 75 -28.17 -7.34 6.15
C HIS A 75 -28.48 -5.91 5.68
N ASN A 76 -27.69 -5.34 4.76
CA ASN A 76 -27.83 -3.95 4.31
C ASN A 76 -27.90 -2.94 5.49
N GLY A 77 -27.13 -3.20 6.55
CA GLY A 77 -27.07 -2.38 7.76
C GLY A 77 -28.21 -2.62 8.75
N ASP A 78 -29.19 -3.48 8.44
CA ASP A 78 -30.23 -3.87 9.39
C ASP A 78 -29.71 -4.76 10.51
N ALA A 79 -30.41 -4.76 11.64
CA ALA A 79 -30.05 -5.58 12.80
C ALA A 79 -30.07 -7.07 12.44
N CYS A 80 -29.00 -7.78 12.83
CA CYS A 80 -28.91 -9.21 12.64
C CYS A 80 -29.74 -9.95 13.70
N LYS A 81 -30.69 -10.80 13.28
CA LYS A 81 -31.50 -11.62 14.21
C LYS A 81 -30.66 -12.56 15.09
N HIS A 82 -29.48 -12.96 14.61
CA HIS A 82 -28.56 -13.85 15.32
C HIS A 82 -27.47 -13.11 16.12
N ALA A 83 -27.40 -11.78 16.01
CA ALA A 83 -26.42 -10.95 16.71
C ALA A 83 -27.10 -9.69 17.25
N PRO A 84 -27.60 -9.71 18.50
CA PRO A 84 -28.23 -8.53 19.10
C PRO A 84 -27.21 -7.41 19.30
N SER A 85 -27.69 -6.17 19.43
CA SER A 85 -26.84 -4.99 19.61
C SER A 85 -25.94 -5.05 20.85
N SER A 86 -26.29 -5.87 21.86
CA SER A 86 -25.42 -6.12 23.02
C SER A 86 -24.11 -6.83 22.69
N THR A 87 -24.00 -7.41 21.49
CA THR A 87 -22.76 -8.01 20.98
C THR A 87 -21.87 -7.03 20.22
N ALA A 88 -22.29 -5.76 20.11
CA ALA A 88 -21.49 -4.72 19.49
C ALA A 88 -20.14 -4.58 20.19
N ILE A 89 -19.10 -4.30 19.40
CA ILE A 89 -17.79 -3.92 19.91
C ILE A 89 -17.48 -2.49 19.49
N ASP A 90 -16.75 -1.78 20.35
CA ASP A 90 -16.19 -0.49 19.98
C ASP A 90 -14.98 -0.72 19.05
N LEU A 91 -15.00 -0.02 17.92
CA LEU A 91 -14.00 -0.12 16.85
C LEU A 91 -13.63 1.29 16.40
N THR A 92 -12.34 1.62 16.48
CA THR A 92 -11.84 2.88 15.92
C THR A 92 -11.69 2.74 14.41
N ILE A 93 -12.50 3.45 13.63
CA ILE A 93 -12.49 3.40 12.17
C ILE A 93 -11.87 4.68 11.62
N VAL A 94 -10.80 4.54 10.84
CA VAL A 94 -10.12 5.67 10.21
C VAL A 94 -10.69 5.87 8.80
N HIS A 95 -11.30 7.04 8.57
CA HIS A 95 -11.89 7.45 7.31
C HIS A 95 -11.24 8.74 6.77
N THR A 96 -11.56 9.12 5.54
CA THR A 96 -10.97 10.29 4.88
C THR A 96 -11.38 11.63 5.48
N ASN A 97 -12.49 11.67 6.23
CA ASN A 97 -12.99 12.85 6.92
C ASN A 97 -12.67 12.87 8.43
N GLY A 98 -11.92 11.89 8.95
CA GLY A 98 -11.59 11.82 10.37
C GLY A 98 -11.46 10.39 10.91
N ILE A 99 -11.43 10.30 12.24
CA ILE A 99 -11.35 9.07 13.01
C ILE A 99 -12.66 8.93 13.77
N HIS A 100 -13.34 7.81 13.56
CA HIS A 100 -14.62 7.50 14.15
C HIS A 100 -14.48 6.48 15.27
N GLU A 101 -15.14 6.71 16.40
CA GLU A 101 -15.30 5.74 17.47
C GLU A 101 -16.66 5.07 17.30
N SER A 102 -16.68 3.98 16.53
CA SER A 102 -17.92 3.35 16.09
C SER A 102 -18.27 2.12 16.91
N ARG A 103 -19.57 1.86 17.06
CA ARG A 103 -20.10 0.57 17.54
C ARG A 103 -20.42 -0.33 16.38
N VAL A 104 -19.82 -1.52 16.36
CA VAL A 104 -19.93 -2.47 15.25
C VAL A 104 -20.47 -3.81 15.71
N VAL A 105 -21.53 -4.28 15.06
CA VAL A 105 -22.09 -5.64 15.25
C VAL A 105 -21.66 -6.51 14.07
N PHE A 106 -21.01 -7.62 14.40
CA PHE A 106 -20.67 -8.67 13.43
C PHE A 106 -21.84 -9.63 13.30
N CYS A 107 -22.24 -9.92 12.06
CA CYS A 107 -23.27 -10.89 11.77
C CYS A 107 -22.82 -12.30 12.19
N LYS A 108 -23.76 -13.06 12.77
CA LYS A 108 -23.58 -14.46 13.17
C LYS A 108 -24.36 -15.45 12.31
N CYS A 109 -24.97 -15.00 11.20
CA CYS A 109 -25.56 -15.93 10.24
C CYS A 109 -24.46 -16.69 9.51
N SER A 110 -24.70 -17.96 9.18
CA SER A 110 -23.72 -18.87 8.58
C SER A 110 -23.10 -18.40 7.26
N LEU A 111 -23.75 -17.47 6.55
CA LEU A 111 -23.33 -16.99 5.23
C LEU A 111 -22.25 -15.89 5.25
N HIS A 112 -21.97 -15.25 6.39
CA HIS A 112 -21.17 -14.02 6.43
C HIS A 112 -19.69 -14.21 6.80
N GLY A 113 -19.25 -15.44 7.08
CA GLY A 113 -17.84 -15.75 7.36
C GLY A 113 -17.32 -15.13 8.67
N ASP A 114 -16.00 -15.10 8.81
CA ASP A 114 -15.30 -14.57 9.99
C ASP A 114 -15.27 -13.04 10.04
N ARG A 115 -14.74 -12.48 11.13
CA ARG A 115 -14.69 -11.02 11.34
C ARG A 115 -13.88 -10.30 10.26
N LEU A 116 -12.77 -10.90 9.82
CA LEU A 116 -11.91 -10.36 8.76
C LEU A 116 -12.68 -10.26 7.44
N SER A 117 -13.36 -11.33 7.04
CA SER A 117 -14.18 -11.40 5.83
C SER A 117 -15.32 -10.39 5.88
N GLN A 118 -15.99 -10.24 7.02
CA GLN A 118 -17.06 -9.26 7.19
C GLN A 118 -16.57 -7.83 7.05
N LEU A 119 -15.47 -7.46 7.71
CA LEU A 119 -14.90 -6.10 7.58
C LEU A 119 -14.48 -5.81 6.14
N THR A 120 -13.74 -6.72 5.53
CA THR A 120 -13.24 -6.53 4.16
C THR A 120 -14.35 -6.48 3.11
N SER A 121 -15.42 -7.26 3.28
CA SER A 121 -16.62 -7.20 2.43
C SER A 121 -17.34 -5.85 2.50
N HIS A 122 -17.19 -5.12 3.62
CA HIS A 122 -17.71 -3.77 3.83
C HIS A 122 -16.63 -2.69 3.66
N GLN A 123 -15.56 -3.00 2.92
CA GLN A 123 -14.48 -2.06 2.60
C GLN A 123 -13.75 -1.50 3.83
N LEU A 124 -13.69 -2.27 4.91
CA LEU A 124 -12.92 -1.99 6.11
C LEU A 124 -11.72 -2.93 6.17
N PHE A 125 -10.52 -2.38 6.10
CA PHE A 125 -9.29 -3.14 6.28
C PHE A 125 -8.94 -3.18 7.77
N PRO A 126 -8.89 -4.35 8.42
CA PRO A 126 -8.65 -4.40 9.86
C PRO A 126 -7.19 -4.11 10.22
N GLY A 127 -6.99 -3.52 11.40
CA GLY A 127 -5.68 -3.25 11.98
C GLY A 127 -4.94 -4.49 12.51
N SER A 128 -5.67 -5.59 12.71
CA SER A 128 -5.19 -6.91 13.13
C SER A 128 -6.14 -8.01 12.65
N THR A 129 -5.68 -9.25 12.52
CA THR A 129 -6.48 -10.36 11.98
C THR A 129 -7.48 -10.94 12.97
N ASP A 130 -7.07 -11.15 14.22
CA ASP A 130 -7.82 -12.03 15.13
C ASP A 130 -8.90 -11.28 15.92
N SER A 131 -8.58 -10.06 16.36
CA SER A 131 -9.48 -9.21 17.15
C SER A 131 -9.21 -7.75 16.84
N PRO A 132 -9.72 -7.25 15.70
CA PRO A 132 -9.53 -5.87 15.30
C PRO A 132 -10.20 -4.92 16.29
N ARG A 133 -9.40 -4.01 16.85
CA ARG A 133 -9.86 -2.81 17.58
C ARG A 133 -9.77 -1.54 16.73
N GLN A 134 -9.13 -1.66 15.57
CA GLN A 134 -8.98 -0.58 14.60
C GLN A 134 -9.31 -1.12 13.21
N ALA A 135 -9.89 -0.29 12.37
CA ALA A 135 -10.04 -0.56 10.95
C ALA A 135 -9.79 0.70 10.13
N PHE A 136 -9.41 0.51 8.88
CA PHE A 136 -9.09 1.57 7.93
C PHE A 136 -10.00 1.40 6.72
N THR A 137 -10.76 2.44 6.38
CA THR A 137 -11.60 2.38 5.18
C THR A 137 -10.74 2.20 3.93
N PHE A 138 -11.23 1.46 2.94
CA PHE A 138 -10.51 1.29 1.68
C PHE A 138 -10.31 2.65 0.99
N ASP A 139 -11.24 3.58 1.14
CA ASP A 139 -11.12 4.92 0.58
C ASP A 139 -9.98 5.72 1.19
N LEU A 140 -9.76 5.61 2.51
CA LEU A 140 -8.55 6.17 3.15
C LEU A 140 -7.27 5.57 2.55
N LEU A 141 -7.22 4.25 2.36
CA LEU A 141 -6.03 3.57 1.83
C LEU A 141 -5.76 3.92 0.36
N LYS A 142 -6.80 4.00 -0.48
CA LYS A 142 -6.71 4.48 -1.86
C LYS A 142 -6.27 5.94 -1.91
N ASN A 143 -6.87 6.79 -1.08
CA ASN A 143 -6.59 8.21 -1.02
C ASN A 143 -5.15 8.48 -0.60
N PHE A 144 -4.66 7.82 0.45
CA PHE A 144 -3.25 7.89 0.83
C PHE A 144 -2.32 7.39 -0.27
N HIS A 145 -2.66 6.29 -0.94
CA HIS A 145 -1.86 5.76 -2.04
C HIS A 145 -1.67 6.83 -3.13
N LEU A 146 -2.76 7.50 -3.55
CA LEU A 146 -2.71 8.58 -4.52
C LEU A 146 -1.86 9.76 -4.04
N TYR A 147 -2.06 10.27 -2.82
CA TYR A 147 -1.25 11.37 -2.29
C TYR A 147 0.23 11.01 -2.16
N SER A 148 0.54 9.76 -1.80
CA SER A 148 1.92 9.30 -1.70
C SER A 148 2.63 9.27 -3.06
N LEU A 149 1.89 9.02 -4.15
CA LEU A 149 2.41 9.03 -5.52
C LEU A 149 2.47 10.44 -6.11
N ALA A 150 1.41 11.22 -5.96
CA ALA A 150 1.26 12.52 -6.62
C ALA A 150 2.07 13.64 -5.95
N SER A 151 2.15 13.64 -4.61
CA SER A 151 2.79 14.74 -3.87
C SER A 151 3.87 14.28 -2.88
N LYS A 152 4.27 13.00 -2.93
CA LYS A 152 5.24 12.40 -2.00
C LYS A 152 4.85 12.62 -0.53
N LYS A 153 3.55 12.73 -0.24
CA LYS A 153 3.05 13.00 1.11
C LYS A 153 3.47 11.89 2.06
N SER A 154 4.08 12.26 3.18
CA SER A 154 4.49 11.31 4.20
C SER A 154 3.27 10.69 4.89
N ALA A 155 3.40 9.46 5.37
CA ALA A 155 2.34 8.82 6.16
C ALA A 155 2.06 9.59 7.47
N TYR A 156 3.09 10.22 8.03
CA TYR A 156 3.00 11.02 9.27
C TYR A 156 2.13 12.26 9.06
N ASP A 157 2.43 13.06 8.03
CA ASP A 157 1.67 14.29 7.75
C ASP A 157 0.25 13.99 7.29
N TYR A 158 0.06 12.88 6.57
CA TYR A 158 -1.28 12.42 6.19
C TYR A 158 -2.10 12.04 7.43
N MET A 159 -1.56 11.23 8.35
CA MET A 159 -2.27 10.89 9.60
C MET A 159 -2.49 12.09 10.51
N ASN A 160 -1.57 13.06 10.57
CA ASN A 160 -1.79 14.30 11.30
C ASN A 160 -2.94 15.13 10.71
N ALA A 161 -3.07 15.16 9.37
CA ALA A 161 -4.21 15.80 8.72
C ALA A 161 -5.53 15.09 9.08
N ILE A 162 -5.56 13.75 9.06
CA ILE A 162 -6.74 12.97 9.49
C ILE A 162 -7.11 13.26 10.95
N ARG A 163 -6.14 13.32 11.87
CA ARG A 163 -6.38 13.67 13.28
C ARG A 163 -6.94 15.08 13.45
N ARG A 164 -6.49 16.03 12.63
CA ARG A 164 -7.04 17.39 12.59
C ARG A 164 -8.45 17.45 12.00
N LEU A 165 -8.76 16.59 11.03
CA LEU A 165 -10.12 16.45 10.52
C LEU A 165 -11.09 15.90 11.59
N THR A 166 -10.61 15.04 12.50
CA THR A 166 -11.36 14.65 13.70
C THR A 166 -11.54 15.82 14.66
N ASN A 167 -10.43 16.44 15.09
CA ASN A 167 -10.44 17.58 16.00
C ASN A 167 -9.28 18.53 15.65
N ASN A 168 -9.61 19.68 15.05
CA ASN A 168 -8.58 20.62 14.60
C ASN A 168 -8.01 21.47 15.74
N ALA A 169 -8.83 21.80 16.75
CA ALA A 169 -8.40 22.57 17.90
C ALA A 169 -7.45 21.76 18.79
N PHE A 170 -7.79 20.49 19.05
CA PHE A 170 -7.05 19.60 19.94
C PHE A 170 -6.71 18.28 19.26
N SER A 171 -5.94 18.35 18.17
CA SER A 171 -5.54 17.16 17.39
C SER A 171 -4.78 16.09 18.18
N LYS A 172 -4.24 16.43 19.37
CA LYS A 172 -3.59 15.48 20.26
C LYS A 172 -4.57 14.57 20.98
N ASP A 173 -5.80 15.02 21.20
CA ASP A 173 -6.87 14.29 21.88
C ASP A 173 -7.49 13.23 20.94
N ALA A 174 -7.39 13.45 19.62
CA ALA A 174 -7.77 12.46 18.64
C ALA A 174 -6.87 11.22 18.73
N PRO A 175 -7.44 10.00 18.59
CA PRO A 175 -6.68 8.75 18.60
C PRO A 175 -5.49 8.77 17.63
N ASN A 176 -4.44 8.01 17.95
CA ASN A 176 -3.25 7.92 17.10
C ASN A 176 -3.17 6.58 16.36
N PRO A 177 -3.75 6.45 15.15
CA PRO A 177 -3.70 5.22 14.37
C PRO A 177 -2.38 5.03 13.61
N TYR A 178 -1.43 5.98 13.69
CA TYR A 178 -0.21 6.00 12.88
C TYR A 178 0.61 4.69 12.92
N PRO A 179 0.88 4.06 14.09
CA PRO A 179 1.66 2.82 14.13
C PRO A 179 1.00 1.66 13.37
N ALA A 180 -0.32 1.51 13.49
CA ALA A 180 -1.07 0.50 12.75
C ALA A 180 -1.14 0.86 11.26
N PHE A 181 -1.39 2.13 10.94
CA PHE A 181 -1.47 2.63 9.57
C PHE A 181 -0.21 2.31 8.75
N LEU A 182 0.99 2.46 9.33
CA LEU A 182 2.24 2.12 8.65
C LEU A 182 2.30 0.65 8.21
N ARG A 183 1.78 -0.28 9.01
CA ARG A 183 1.70 -1.70 8.66
C ARG A 183 0.62 -1.96 7.61
N ILE A 184 -0.57 -1.41 7.84
CA ILE A 184 -1.73 -1.61 6.95
C ILE A 184 -1.47 -1.07 5.55
N VAL A 185 -0.83 0.09 5.40
CA VAL A 185 -0.46 0.63 4.09
C VAL A 185 0.49 -0.31 3.33
N ARG A 186 1.44 -0.95 4.02
CA ARG A 186 2.38 -1.91 3.39
C ARG A 186 1.62 -3.15 2.90
N LEU A 187 0.76 -3.71 3.74
CA LEU A 187 -0.08 -4.86 3.38
C LEU A 187 -1.06 -4.52 2.24
N TRP A 188 -1.71 -3.36 2.32
CA TRP A 188 -2.61 -2.86 1.28
C TRP A 188 -1.91 -2.76 -0.08
N ARG A 189 -0.70 -2.17 -0.12
CA ARG A 189 0.10 -2.07 -1.34
C ARG A 189 0.47 -3.46 -1.89
N LEU A 190 0.87 -4.39 -1.03
CA LEU A 190 1.16 -5.78 -1.41
C LEU A 190 -0.05 -6.46 -2.03
N LEU A 191 -1.19 -6.45 -1.34
CA LEU A 191 -2.42 -7.09 -1.79
C LEU A 191 -2.95 -6.46 -3.08
N THR A 192 -2.88 -5.13 -3.19
CA THR A 192 -3.26 -4.41 -4.41
C THR A 192 -2.37 -4.81 -5.58
N MET A 193 -1.06 -4.92 -5.38
CA MET A 193 -0.12 -5.37 -6.41
C MET A 193 -0.39 -6.83 -6.78
N MET A 194 -0.60 -7.73 -5.82
CA MET A 194 -0.87 -9.14 -6.06
C MET A 194 -2.15 -9.36 -6.88
N LYS A 195 -3.21 -8.61 -6.54
CA LYS A 195 -4.46 -8.59 -7.31
C LYS A 195 -4.23 -8.08 -8.73
N ARG A 196 -3.55 -6.94 -8.90
CA ARG A 196 -3.31 -6.32 -10.21
C ARG A 196 -2.44 -7.17 -11.13
N MET A 197 -1.47 -7.88 -10.56
CA MET A 197 -0.61 -8.80 -11.32
C MET A 197 -1.29 -10.14 -11.62
N GLY A 198 -2.50 -10.40 -11.09
CA GLY A 198 -3.20 -11.67 -11.30
C GLY A 198 -2.62 -12.86 -10.51
N GLN A 199 -1.64 -12.63 -9.65
CA GLN A 199 -0.97 -13.67 -8.87
C GLN A 199 -1.93 -14.42 -7.94
N ALA A 200 -2.89 -13.70 -7.34
CA ALA A 200 -3.96 -14.32 -6.53
C ALA A 200 -4.96 -15.16 -7.35
N HIS A 201 -4.95 -15.03 -8.68
CA HIS A 201 -5.86 -15.71 -9.61
C HIS A 201 -5.14 -16.77 -10.46
N GLY A 202 -3.91 -17.13 -10.11
CA GLY A 202 -3.17 -18.19 -10.79
C GLY A 202 -2.65 -17.80 -12.18
N ILE A 203 -2.34 -16.51 -12.42
CA ILE A 203 -1.86 -16.04 -13.74
C ILE A 203 -0.66 -16.83 -14.28
N ASP A 204 0.16 -17.42 -13.41
CA ASP A 204 1.34 -18.20 -13.79
C ASP A 204 0.97 -19.48 -14.58
N THR A 205 -0.26 -20.01 -14.43
CA THR A 205 -0.75 -21.14 -15.24
C THR A 205 -1.13 -20.72 -16.66
N VAL A 206 -1.41 -19.43 -16.86
CA VAL A 206 -1.78 -18.84 -18.14
C VAL A 206 -0.54 -18.28 -18.85
N LEU A 207 0.33 -17.59 -18.12
CA LEU A 207 1.55 -16.97 -18.65
C LEU A 207 2.78 -17.80 -18.28
N THR A 208 2.85 -19.02 -18.80
CA THR A 208 3.90 -20.01 -18.49
C THR A 208 5.31 -19.59 -18.93
N HIS A 209 5.43 -18.70 -19.91
CA HIS A 209 6.70 -18.11 -20.35
C HIS A 209 7.27 -17.09 -19.36
N ARG A 210 6.48 -16.63 -18.37
CA ARG A 210 6.90 -15.69 -17.33
C ARG A 210 7.46 -16.44 -16.13
N THR A 211 8.30 -15.76 -15.36
CA THR A 211 8.76 -16.29 -14.07
C THR A 211 7.58 -16.43 -13.10
N PRO A 212 7.39 -17.60 -12.46
CA PRO A 212 6.36 -17.76 -11.44
C PRO A 212 6.51 -16.77 -10.28
N GLY A 213 5.39 -16.29 -9.76
CA GLY A 213 5.34 -15.28 -8.70
C GLY A 213 5.81 -13.90 -9.14
N ASN A 214 5.87 -13.60 -10.44
CA ASN A 214 6.28 -12.29 -10.93
C ASN A 214 5.31 -11.20 -10.46
N MET A 215 5.87 -10.22 -9.73
CA MET A 215 5.15 -9.08 -9.16
C MET A 215 5.59 -7.75 -9.77
N ALA A 216 6.32 -7.79 -10.88
CA ALA A 216 6.77 -6.62 -11.63
C ALA A 216 6.10 -6.56 -13.01
N VAL A 217 5.76 -5.35 -13.43
CA VAL A 217 5.21 -5.10 -14.78
C VAL A 217 6.36 -5.22 -15.79
N GLN A 218 6.24 -6.17 -16.71
CA GLN A 218 7.16 -6.29 -17.83
C GLN A 218 6.83 -5.24 -18.89
N CYS A 219 7.85 -4.80 -19.64
CA CYS A 219 7.64 -3.81 -20.68
C CYS A 219 6.77 -4.39 -21.80
N PRO A 220 5.57 -3.86 -22.06
CA PRO A 220 4.67 -4.44 -23.07
C PRO A 220 5.16 -4.22 -24.51
N ALA A 221 6.07 -3.26 -24.70
CA ALA A 221 6.64 -2.92 -26.01
C ALA A 221 8.02 -3.55 -26.25
N CYS A 222 8.60 -4.26 -25.27
CA CYS A 222 9.79 -5.05 -25.54
C CYS A 222 9.42 -6.29 -26.36
N PRO A 223 10.30 -6.73 -27.27
CA PRO A 223 10.07 -7.94 -28.04
C PRO A 223 10.11 -9.19 -27.14
N GLU A 224 9.11 -10.05 -27.30
CA GLU A 224 8.91 -11.30 -26.57
C GLU A 224 8.53 -12.41 -27.55
N PRO A 225 9.54 -13.19 -28.01
CA PRO A 225 9.32 -14.29 -28.95
C PRO A 225 8.25 -15.27 -28.48
N GLY A 226 7.30 -15.59 -29.38
CA GLY A 226 6.17 -16.48 -29.10
C GLY A 226 5.05 -15.87 -28.27
N PHE A 227 5.15 -14.59 -27.88
CA PHE A 227 4.12 -13.90 -27.09
C PHE A 227 3.56 -12.66 -27.80
N ASN A 228 4.40 -11.69 -28.14
CA ASN A 228 3.99 -10.47 -28.85
C ASN A 228 4.68 -10.30 -30.22
N MET A 229 5.49 -11.28 -30.61
CA MET A 229 6.09 -11.43 -31.92
C MET A 229 6.27 -12.92 -32.21
N ASP A 230 6.42 -13.28 -33.48
CA ASP A 230 6.63 -14.66 -33.89
C ASP A 230 7.91 -15.23 -33.28
N GLU A 231 7.88 -16.53 -32.97
CA GLU A 231 9.07 -17.25 -32.49
C GLU A 231 10.10 -17.29 -33.62
N ARG A 232 11.32 -16.83 -33.34
CA ARG A 232 12.42 -16.84 -34.32
C ARG A 232 13.33 -18.03 -34.07
N ILE A 233 13.55 -18.80 -35.12
CA ILE A 233 14.53 -19.89 -35.17
C ILE A 233 15.84 -19.41 -35.84
N GLU A 234 15.77 -18.36 -36.65
CA GLU A 234 16.90 -17.83 -37.42
C GLU A 234 17.57 -16.61 -36.76
N PRO A 235 18.89 -16.41 -36.92
CA PRO A 235 19.59 -15.24 -36.43
C PRO A 235 19.01 -13.94 -36.97
N LEU A 236 19.05 -12.87 -36.15
CA LEU A 236 18.63 -11.54 -36.58
C LEU A 236 19.44 -11.07 -37.80
N ASP A 237 18.74 -10.84 -38.90
CA ASP A 237 19.22 -10.14 -40.08
C ASP A 237 19.90 -8.80 -39.69
N LYS A 238 20.97 -8.42 -40.40
CA LYS A 238 21.66 -7.13 -40.23
C LYS A 238 20.89 -5.95 -40.80
N SER A 239 19.70 -6.15 -41.36
CA SER A 239 18.84 -5.10 -41.90
C SER A 239 18.37 -4.12 -40.83
N ILE A 240 17.83 -3.02 -41.31
CA ILE A 240 17.31 -1.96 -40.46
C ILE A 240 16.23 -2.48 -39.51
N ILE A 241 15.51 -3.56 -39.80
CA ILE A 241 14.40 -4.06 -38.95
C ILE A 241 14.91 -4.66 -37.63
N ARG A 242 16.20 -5.02 -37.53
CA ARG A 242 16.78 -5.57 -36.29
C ARG A 242 16.48 -4.77 -35.03
N HIS A 243 16.37 -3.45 -35.14
CA HIS A 243 16.10 -2.60 -33.99
C HIS A 243 14.69 -2.78 -33.41
N THR A 244 13.70 -3.29 -34.15
CA THR A 244 12.33 -3.53 -33.63
C THR A 244 12.26 -4.78 -32.76
N GLU A 245 13.23 -5.68 -32.91
CA GLU A 245 13.26 -6.99 -32.23
C GLU A 245 14.43 -7.13 -31.26
N THR A 246 15.20 -6.06 -31.10
CA THR A 246 16.28 -6.02 -30.12
C THR A 246 15.76 -5.48 -28.78
N ILE A 247 16.05 -6.20 -27.69
CA ILE A 247 15.86 -5.70 -26.33
C ILE A 247 17.04 -4.78 -25.97
N PHE A 248 16.73 -3.56 -25.54
CA PHE A 248 17.74 -2.60 -25.08
C PHE A 248 17.74 -2.57 -23.57
N LEU A 249 18.85 -3.01 -22.98
CA LEU A 249 19.03 -3.05 -21.54
C LEU A 249 20.00 -1.96 -21.09
N SER A 250 19.65 -1.30 -19.98
CA SER A 250 20.49 -0.32 -19.30
C SER A 250 20.69 -0.78 -17.86
N LEU A 251 21.94 -0.78 -17.40
CA LEU A 251 22.30 -0.96 -16.00
C LEU A 251 22.63 0.41 -15.39
N ASP A 252 22.06 0.69 -14.23
CA ASP A 252 22.36 1.92 -13.47
C ASP A 252 22.45 1.63 -11.97
N GLY A 253 23.35 2.33 -11.29
CA GLY A 253 23.72 2.13 -9.89
C GLY A 253 23.42 3.34 -9.01
N ASN A 254 22.66 3.15 -7.93
CA ASN A 254 22.43 4.15 -6.90
C ASN A 254 23.22 3.83 -5.62
N PHE A 255 24.33 4.53 -5.41
CA PHE A 255 25.23 4.39 -4.26
C PHE A 255 24.82 5.19 -3.02
N ARG A 256 23.69 5.91 -3.10
CA ARG A 256 23.11 6.67 -1.98
C ARG A 256 21.97 5.89 -1.30
N LEU A 257 21.39 4.91 -1.97
CA LEU A 257 20.33 4.05 -1.43
C LEU A 257 20.92 2.96 -0.51
N GLN A 258 21.21 3.35 0.72
CA GLN A 258 21.90 2.52 1.71
C GLN A 258 20.92 1.91 2.71
N ARG A 259 21.20 0.67 3.15
CA ARG A 259 20.50 0.03 4.27
C ARG A 259 21.46 -0.20 5.43
N LYS A 260 21.21 0.48 6.54
CA LYS A 260 21.93 0.29 7.80
C LYS A 260 21.52 -1.01 8.49
N LYS A 261 22.45 -1.60 9.24
CA LYS A 261 22.17 -2.72 10.14
C LYS A 261 21.24 -2.23 11.24
N LYS A 262 20.11 -2.90 11.41
CA LYS A 262 19.21 -2.70 12.54
C LYS A 262 19.67 -3.60 13.69
N ASN A 263 19.58 -3.09 14.91
CA ASN A 263 20.01 -3.83 16.10
C ASN A 263 18.89 -4.70 16.69
N ASN A 264 17.61 -4.33 16.49
CA ASN A 264 16.47 -4.89 17.23
C ASN A 264 15.23 -5.16 16.34
N ASP A 265 15.39 -5.81 15.18
CA ASP A 265 14.26 -6.10 14.27
C ASP A 265 14.48 -7.45 13.55
N PRO A 266 14.39 -8.59 14.28
CA PRO A 266 14.62 -9.92 13.71
C PRO A 266 13.58 -10.31 12.66
N ASP A 267 12.39 -9.70 12.71
CA ASP A 267 11.26 -9.98 11.82
C ASP A 267 11.20 -9.02 10.61
N ASP A 268 12.29 -8.29 10.30
CA ASP A 268 12.42 -7.45 9.11
C ASP A 268 12.58 -8.29 7.83
N ILE A 269 11.51 -9.00 7.47
CA ILE A 269 11.46 -9.88 6.30
C ILE A 269 10.89 -9.16 5.08
N ALA A 270 11.37 -9.54 3.89
CA ALA A 270 10.80 -9.06 2.65
C ALA A 270 9.41 -9.66 2.44
N LEU A 271 8.40 -8.80 2.27
CA LEU A 271 7.03 -9.21 1.97
C LEU A 271 6.83 -9.69 0.53
N ILE A 272 7.76 -9.36 -0.37
CA ILE A 272 7.68 -9.66 -1.80
C ILE A 272 8.96 -10.38 -2.21
N LYS A 273 8.82 -11.54 -2.86
CA LYS A 273 9.91 -12.42 -3.30
C LYS A 273 9.85 -12.64 -4.81
N GLY A 274 9.99 -11.56 -5.58
CA GLY A 274 9.89 -11.67 -7.05
C GLY A 274 9.30 -10.47 -7.79
N ALA A 275 9.35 -9.26 -7.20
CA ALA A 275 9.14 -8.04 -7.96
C ALA A 275 10.48 -7.61 -8.60
N TYR A 276 11.06 -6.50 -8.16
CA TYR A 276 12.28 -5.95 -8.76
C TYR A 276 13.56 -6.61 -8.26
N PHE A 277 13.57 -7.10 -7.02
CA PHE A 277 14.70 -7.82 -6.43
C PHE A 277 14.47 -9.34 -6.54
N PRO A 278 15.55 -10.14 -6.69
CA PRO A 278 15.48 -11.58 -6.54
C PRO A 278 15.11 -11.96 -5.10
N ASP A 279 14.76 -13.22 -4.86
CA ASP A 279 14.58 -13.70 -3.49
C ASP A 279 15.89 -13.54 -2.70
N GLY A 280 15.76 -13.05 -1.47
CA GLY A 280 16.91 -12.68 -0.66
C GLY A 280 17.76 -13.88 -0.22
N GLN A 281 17.17 -15.07 -0.10
CA GLN A 281 17.90 -16.29 0.23
C GLN A 281 18.56 -16.85 -1.03
N GLU A 282 17.81 -16.97 -2.13
CA GLU A 282 18.36 -17.40 -3.43
C GLU A 282 19.57 -16.55 -3.85
N TYR A 283 19.48 -15.23 -3.67
CA TYR A 283 20.58 -14.33 -4.00
C TYR A 283 21.79 -14.50 -3.09
N LYS A 284 21.60 -14.72 -1.78
CA LYS A 284 22.72 -15.01 -0.86
C LYS A 284 23.39 -16.34 -1.20
N ASP A 285 22.62 -17.33 -1.61
CA ASP A 285 23.13 -18.65 -2.00
C ASP A 285 23.95 -18.54 -3.29
N TYR A 286 23.47 -17.76 -4.25
CA TYR A 286 24.21 -17.40 -5.46
C TYR A 286 25.54 -16.70 -5.12
N LEU A 287 25.52 -15.67 -4.28
CA LEU A 287 26.74 -14.95 -3.89
C LEU A 287 27.77 -15.85 -3.19
N ARG A 288 27.32 -16.82 -2.38
CA ARG A 288 28.21 -17.82 -1.77
C ARG A 288 28.88 -18.73 -2.79
N LYS A 289 28.18 -19.08 -3.88
CA LYS A 289 28.71 -19.90 -4.98
C LYS A 289 29.73 -19.12 -5.82
N VAL A 290 29.44 -17.85 -6.12
CA VAL A 290 30.30 -16.99 -6.93
C VAL A 290 31.57 -16.59 -6.16
N GLY A 291 31.49 -16.48 -4.82
CA GLY A 291 32.63 -16.12 -3.97
C GLY A 291 33.09 -14.67 -4.15
N ASP A 292 34.05 -14.23 -3.32
CA ASP A 292 34.62 -12.86 -3.38
C ASP A 292 35.64 -12.67 -4.54
N ASN A 293 36.03 -13.75 -5.23
CA ASN A 293 37.17 -13.80 -6.16
C ASN A 293 36.87 -14.63 -7.44
N THR A 294 35.79 -14.36 -8.16
CA THR A 294 35.63 -14.91 -9.53
C THR A 294 35.71 -13.81 -10.59
N PRO A 295 36.70 -13.86 -11.50
CA PRO A 295 36.70 -13.11 -12.76
C PRO A 295 35.84 -13.82 -13.81
N GLU A 296 34.61 -14.21 -13.45
CA GLU A 296 33.69 -14.90 -14.35
C GLU A 296 32.29 -14.31 -14.16
N VAL A 297 32.03 -13.20 -14.86
CA VAL A 297 30.70 -13.04 -15.43
C VAL A 297 30.73 -13.91 -16.69
N PRO A 298 30.01 -15.03 -16.77
CA PRO A 298 29.71 -15.60 -18.07
C PRO A 298 28.86 -14.55 -18.76
N THR A 299 29.48 -13.81 -19.67
CA THR A 299 28.76 -13.04 -20.67
C THR A 299 27.74 -13.98 -21.29
N PHE A 300 26.46 -13.62 -21.18
CA PHE A 300 25.43 -14.20 -22.03
C PHE A 300 25.83 -13.88 -23.47
N HIS A 301 26.58 -14.79 -24.10
CA HIS A 301 26.86 -14.78 -25.52
C HIS A 301 25.70 -15.53 -26.20
N PRO A 302 24.79 -14.86 -26.91
CA PRO A 302 24.02 -15.55 -27.93
C PRO A 302 25.01 -15.83 -29.07
N ALA A 303 25.53 -17.05 -29.09
CA ALA A 303 26.26 -17.69 -30.20
C ALA A 303 27.08 -16.76 -31.11
N LEU A 304 28.35 -16.50 -30.80
CA LEU A 304 29.34 -16.11 -31.81
C LEU A 304 30.75 -16.49 -31.35
N HIS A 305 31.37 -17.34 -32.17
CA HIS A 305 32.76 -17.74 -32.27
C HIS A 305 33.77 -17.25 -31.21
N LEU A 306 34.46 -18.24 -30.64
CA LEU A 306 35.74 -18.11 -29.97
C LEU A 306 36.72 -17.24 -30.78
N THR A 307 37.08 -16.10 -30.22
CA THR A 307 38.45 -15.59 -30.31
C THR A 307 38.91 -15.24 -28.90
N SER A 308 39.87 -16.01 -28.42
CA SER A 308 40.58 -15.80 -27.17
C SER A 308 41.38 -14.50 -27.27
N GLU A 309 40.87 -13.41 -26.71
CA GLU A 309 41.61 -12.23 -26.23
C GLU A 309 40.57 -11.20 -25.76
N CYS A 310 40.05 -11.40 -24.53
CA CYS A 310 39.34 -10.33 -23.84
C CYS A 310 40.31 -9.76 -22.80
N ASP A 311 41.06 -8.74 -23.23
CA ASP A 311 41.96 -8.00 -22.36
C ASP A 311 41.19 -7.42 -21.17
N PHE A 312 41.57 -7.86 -19.97
CA PHE A 312 41.13 -7.30 -18.71
C PHE A 312 41.65 -5.86 -18.58
N GLN A 313 40.91 -4.87 -19.08
CA GLN A 313 41.13 -3.50 -18.66
C GLN A 313 40.65 -3.34 -17.21
N LYS A 314 41.57 -3.61 -16.26
CA LYS A 314 41.45 -3.09 -14.89
C LYS A 314 41.21 -1.59 -14.99
N SER A 315 40.11 -1.11 -14.42
CA SER A 315 39.87 0.32 -14.27
C SER A 315 41.09 0.97 -13.62
N THR A 316 41.72 1.89 -14.34
CA THR A 316 42.98 2.56 -13.96
C THR A 316 42.83 3.49 -12.76
N CYS A 317 41.61 3.68 -12.24
CA CYS A 317 41.30 4.55 -11.11
C CYS A 317 41.37 3.86 -9.72
N ALA A 318 41.74 2.57 -9.64
CA ALA A 318 41.66 1.78 -8.40
C ALA A 318 42.93 1.77 -7.50
N LYS A 319 43.91 2.66 -7.72
CA LYS A 319 45.19 2.68 -6.99
C LYS A 319 45.38 3.86 -6.01
N LEU A 320 44.29 4.39 -5.45
CA LEU A 320 44.39 5.35 -4.34
C LEU A 320 43.97 4.66 -3.03
N ASN A 321 44.94 4.36 -2.17
CA ASN A 321 44.72 3.78 -0.83
C ASN A 321 43.73 4.59 0.02
N ALA A 322 43.61 5.90 -0.23
CA ALA A 322 42.63 6.78 0.42
C ALA A 322 41.17 6.39 0.08
N VAL A 323 40.88 5.97 -1.16
CA VAL A 323 39.54 5.55 -1.61
C VAL A 323 39.17 4.22 -0.96
N ASN A 324 40.10 3.25 -0.97
CA ASN A 324 39.90 1.92 -0.37
C ASN A 324 39.68 1.97 1.16
N MET A 325 40.32 2.90 1.88
CA MET A 325 40.10 3.11 3.33
C MET A 325 38.83 3.92 3.62
N GLN A 326 38.48 4.91 2.79
CA GLN A 326 37.22 5.65 2.92
C GLN A 326 36.02 4.72 2.80
N GLU A 327 36.05 3.75 1.88
CA GLU A 327 34.96 2.77 1.71
C GLU A 327 34.70 1.96 2.98
N LYS A 328 35.76 1.47 3.65
CA LYS A 328 35.61 0.63 4.86
C LYS A 328 35.01 1.38 6.05
N ILE A 329 35.36 2.65 6.24
CA ILE A 329 34.81 3.47 7.34
C ILE A 329 33.40 3.97 6.98
N LYS A 330 33.20 4.43 5.74
CA LYS A 330 31.92 4.97 5.25
C LYS A 330 30.79 3.94 5.26
N PHE A 331 31.11 2.67 5.00
CA PHE A 331 30.13 1.59 4.95
C PHE A 331 30.08 0.74 6.24
N LYS A 332 30.79 1.15 7.31
CA LYS A 332 30.73 0.46 8.60
C LYS A 332 29.30 0.48 9.15
N GLY A 333 28.78 -0.71 9.48
CA GLY A 333 27.41 -0.87 9.97
C GLY A 333 26.33 -0.84 8.87
N MET A 334 26.71 -0.84 7.60
CA MET A 334 25.78 -1.02 6.47
C MET A 334 25.61 -2.50 6.14
N VAL A 335 24.38 -2.90 5.80
CA VAL A 335 24.06 -4.21 5.21
C VAL A 335 24.04 -4.14 3.69
N CYS A 336 23.73 -2.96 3.14
CA CYS A 336 23.71 -2.69 1.71
C CYS A 336 24.25 -1.27 1.48
N THR A 337 25.22 -1.14 0.58
CA THR A 337 25.92 0.13 0.30
C THR A 337 25.32 0.91 -0.85
N GLY A 338 24.45 0.27 -1.63
CA GLY A 338 23.79 0.84 -2.80
C GLY A 338 23.01 -0.24 -3.54
N VAL A 339 22.35 0.13 -4.62
CA VAL A 339 21.53 -0.78 -5.42
C VAL A 339 21.86 -0.59 -6.88
N VAL A 340 22.07 -1.68 -7.62
CA VAL A 340 22.17 -1.67 -9.08
C VAL A 340 20.90 -2.26 -9.68
N LYS A 341 20.44 -1.70 -10.80
CA LYS A 341 19.22 -2.12 -11.47
C LYS A 341 19.43 -2.22 -12.97
N CYS A 342 18.93 -3.31 -13.55
CA CYS A 342 18.74 -3.43 -14.99
C CYS A 342 17.31 -3.04 -15.39
N LYS A 343 17.18 -2.25 -16.46
CA LYS A 343 15.90 -1.78 -16.99
C LYS A 343 15.88 -1.84 -18.51
N CYS A 344 14.67 -1.90 -19.08
CA CYS A 344 14.45 -1.57 -20.48
C CYS A 344 14.87 -0.11 -20.71
N ALA A 345 15.90 0.11 -21.52
CA ALA A 345 16.43 1.44 -21.78
C ALA A 345 15.48 2.31 -22.61
N ARG A 346 14.68 1.69 -23.50
CA ARG A 346 13.76 2.40 -24.40
C ARG A 346 12.52 2.94 -23.72
N HIS A 347 11.97 2.16 -22.79
CA HIS A 347 10.65 2.43 -22.21
C HIS A 347 10.69 2.64 -20.69
N ASP A 348 11.88 2.59 -20.08
CA ASP A 348 12.14 2.82 -18.65
C ASP A 348 11.42 1.86 -17.68
N PHE A 349 11.07 0.66 -18.15
CA PHE A 349 10.51 -0.39 -17.31
C PHE A 349 11.62 -1.14 -16.58
N SER A 350 11.49 -1.25 -15.26
CA SER A 350 12.40 -2.08 -14.44
C SER A 350 12.17 -3.55 -14.76
N LEU A 351 13.24 -4.30 -15.05
CA LEU A 351 13.12 -5.73 -15.30
C LEU A 351 12.81 -6.49 -14.00
N PRO A 352 11.93 -7.51 -14.05
CA PRO A 352 11.70 -8.39 -12.90
C PRO A 352 12.99 -9.03 -12.40
N LYS A 353 13.15 -9.09 -11.08
CA LYS A 353 14.28 -9.70 -10.36
C LYS A 353 15.67 -9.19 -10.78
N ALA A 354 15.76 -8.09 -11.54
CA ALA A 354 17.01 -7.57 -12.10
C ALA A 354 17.58 -6.38 -11.30
N THR A 355 17.25 -6.31 -10.01
CA THR A 355 17.79 -5.33 -9.06
C THR A 355 18.60 -6.05 -7.99
N ALA A 356 19.84 -5.62 -7.78
CA ALA A 356 20.75 -6.26 -6.84
C ALA A 356 21.27 -5.26 -5.78
N ASN A 357 21.43 -5.76 -4.56
CA ASN A 357 22.06 -5.02 -3.48
C ASN A 357 23.58 -5.08 -3.64
N LEU A 358 24.23 -3.93 -3.59
CA LEU A 358 25.68 -3.79 -3.56
C LEU A 358 26.19 -3.99 -2.12
N GLN A 359 27.29 -4.74 -2.00
CA GLN A 359 27.89 -5.07 -0.69
C GLN A 359 29.17 -4.27 -0.43
N LYS A 360 29.92 -3.88 -1.46
CA LYS A 360 31.22 -3.22 -1.35
C LYS A 360 31.34 -2.06 -2.35
N GLY A 361 30.46 -1.07 -2.27
CA GLY A 361 30.51 0.09 -3.17
C GLY A 361 30.12 -0.29 -4.61
N GLU A 362 30.96 0.03 -5.60
CA GLU A 362 30.77 -0.37 -7.01
C GLU A 362 31.02 -1.86 -7.30
N ARG A 363 31.37 -2.65 -6.27
CA ARG A 363 31.62 -4.09 -6.36
C ARG A 363 30.45 -4.94 -5.89
#